data_AF-A0A9Y6JE65-F1
#
_entry.id   AF-A0A9Y6JE65-F1
#
_cell.length_a   1.000
_cell.length_b   1.000
_cell.length_c   1.000
_cell.angle_alpha   90.00
_cell.angle_beta   90.00
_cell.angle_gamma   90.00
#
_symmetry.space_group_name_H-M   'P 1'
#
loop_
_entity.id
_entity.type
_entity.pdbx_description
1 polymer ?
#
loop_
_entity_poly.entity_id
_entity_poly.type
_entity_poly.pdbx_seq_one_letter_code
_entity_poly.pdbx_strand_id
1 'polypeptide(L)'
;MGCLGNSKTEDQRNEEKAQREANKKIEKQLQKDKQIYRATHRLLLLGAGESGKSTIVKQMRILHVNGFNAEEKKQKIHDIKNNIKEAIETIVAAMNTLTPPCQLACPENQSRIDYVLNLVNQKDFDFPTVFWLVVLEGHVFHKRVDQSAPSGLGGSR
;
A
#
# COMPACT_ATOMS: atom_id res chain seq x y z
N MET A 1 -52.59 54.22 -21.59
CA MET A 1 -51.54 53.60 -20.74
C MET A 1 -52.22 52.78 -19.66
N GLY A 2 -51.86 51.51 -19.49
CA GLY A 2 -52.30 50.74 -18.32
C GLY A 2 -52.50 49.25 -18.55
N CYS A 3 -51.42 48.49 -18.32
CA CYS A 3 -51.39 47.14 -17.74
C CYS A 3 -52.14 46.00 -18.46
N LEU A 4 -51.43 45.28 -19.35
CA LEU A 4 -51.76 43.91 -19.76
C LEU A 4 -51.27 42.93 -18.69
N GLY A 5 -52.21 42.32 -17.96
CA GLY A 5 -51.94 41.30 -16.95
C GLY A 5 -51.55 39.97 -17.59
N ASN A 6 -50.33 39.51 -17.32
CA ASN A 6 -49.82 38.22 -17.77
C ASN A 6 -50.32 37.12 -16.80
N SER A 7 -51.45 36.48 -17.08
CA SER A 7 -51.94 35.34 -16.28
C SER A 7 -51.16 34.07 -16.66
N LYS A 8 -50.21 33.68 -15.81
CA LYS A 8 -49.52 32.39 -15.91
C LYS A 8 -50.53 31.24 -15.82
N THR A 9 -50.39 30.23 -16.66
CA THR A 9 -51.18 28.99 -16.57
C THR A 9 -50.88 28.23 -15.28
N GLU A 10 -51.86 27.50 -14.75
CA GLU A 10 -51.72 26.73 -13.49
C GLU A 10 -50.55 25.74 -13.53
N ASP A 11 -50.26 25.15 -14.69
CA ASP A 11 -49.12 24.24 -14.88
C ASP A 11 -47.77 24.94 -14.65
N GLN A 12 -47.59 26.16 -15.19
CA GLN A 12 -46.38 26.97 -14.96
C GLN A 12 -46.23 27.32 -13.47
N ARG A 13 -47.34 27.54 -12.76
CA ARG A 13 -47.33 27.86 -11.32
C ARG A 13 -46.95 26.64 -10.48
N ASN A 14 -47.39 25.45 -10.89
CA ASN A 14 -47.04 24.18 -10.25
C ASN A 14 -45.57 23.81 -10.50
N GLU A 15 -45.04 24.02 -11.71
CA GLU A 15 -43.63 23.85 -12.02
C GLU A 15 -42.74 24.82 -11.24
N GLU A 16 -43.09 26.11 -11.17
CA GLU A 16 -42.37 27.10 -10.36
C GLU A 16 -42.36 26.72 -8.87
N LYS A 17 -43.46 26.15 -8.37
CA LYS A 17 -43.56 25.67 -6.98
C LYS A 17 -42.68 24.43 -6.76
N ALA A 18 -42.73 23.45 -7.66
CA ALA A 18 -41.88 22.26 -7.59
C ALA A 18 -40.39 22.62 -7.67
N GLN A 19 -40.02 23.56 -8.54
CA GLN A 19 -38.65 24.06 -8.68
C GLN A 19 -38.20 24.81 -7.42
N ARG A 20 -39.06 25.62 -6.80
CA ARG A 20 -38.78 26.27 -5.51
C ARG A 20 -38.60 25.27 -4.38
N GLU A 21 -39.43 24.22 -4.34
CA GLU A 21 -39.31 23.16 -3.34
C GLU A 21 -38.02 22.35 -3.52
N ALA A 22 -37.65 22.02 -4.75
CA ALA A 22 -36.37 21.39 -5.08
C ALA A 22 -35.18 22.27 -4.65
N ASN A 23 -35.19 23.55 -5.03
CA ASN A 23 -34.16 24.51 -4.62
C ASN A 23 -34.06 24.63 -3.10
N LYS A 24 -35.18 24.67 -2.39
CA LYS A 24 -35.20 24.72 -0.91
C LYS A 24 -34.61 23.45 -0.28
N LYS A 25 -34.80 22.28 -0.89
CA LYS A 25 -34.17 21.02 -0.43
C LYS A 25 -32.65 21.06 -0.65
N ILE A 26 -32.21 21.53 -1.81
CA ILE A 26 -30.78 21.67 -2.15
C ILE A 26 -30.11 22.65 -1.18
N GLU A 27 -30.70 23.84 -0.96
CA GLU A 27 -30.16 24.85 -0.05
C GLU A 27 -30.01 24.31 1.38
N LYS A 28 -31.00 23.54 1.86
CA LYS A 28 -30.93 22.88 3.16
C LYS A 28 -29.82 21.84 3.23
N GLN A 29 -29.60 21.07 2.16
CA GLN A 29 -28.52 20.10 2.11
C GLN A 29 -27.15 20.80 2.11
N LEU A 30 -26.99 21.85 1.30
CA LEU A 30 -25.76 22.66 1.25
C LEU A 30 -25.41 23.27 2.60
N GLN A 31 -26.39 23.76 3.35
CA GLN A 31 -26.17 24.30 4.70
C GLN A 31 -25.66 23.21 5.67
N LYS A 32 -26.21 21.99 5.61
CA LYS A 32 -25.73 20.86 6.41
C LYS A 32 -24.31 20.46 6.02
N ASP A 33 -24.04 20.32 4.73
CA ASP A 33 -22.72 19.92 4.23
C ASP A 33 -21.66 20.98 4.58
N LYS A 34 -22.03 22.28 4.54
CA LYS A 34 -21.17 23.38 4.96
C LYS A 34 -20.80 23.32 6.45
N GLN A 35 -21.72 22.88 7.31
CA GLN A 35 -21.43 22.68 8.73
C GLN A 35 -20.47 21.50 8.94
N ILE A 36 -20.74 20.37 8.29
CA ILE A 36 -19.86 19.18 8.34
C ILE A 36 -18.46 19.53 7.83
N TYR A 37 -18.38 20.23 6.70
CA TYR A 37 -17.11 20.66 6.11
C TYR A 37 -16.31 21.56 7.06
N ARG A 38 -16.97 22.53 7.70
CA ARG A 38 -16.32 23.42 8.69
C ARG A 38 -15.85 22.69 9.94
N ALA A 39 -16.56 21.64 10.36
CA ALA A 39 -16.18 20.81 11.50
C ALA A 39 -15.07 19.80 11.17
N THR A 40 -14.78 19.56 9.88
CA THR A 40 -13.81 18.55 9.45
C THR A 40 -12.39 19.12 9.45
N HIS A 41 -11.48 18.47 10.19
CA HIS A 41 -10.05 18.84 10.21
C HIS A 41 -9.33 18.19 9.03
N ARG A 42 -8.82 19.00 8.10
CA ARG A 42 -8.13 18.53 6.89
C ARG A 42 -6.62 18.49 7.15
N LEU A 43 -6.05 17.29 7.09
CA LEU A 43 -4.63 17.06 7.29
C LEU A 43 -3.99 16.66 5.96
N LEU A 44 -2.82 17.23 5.66
CA LEU A 44 -2.01 16.87 4.48
C LEU A 44 -0.69 16.24 4.97
N LEU A 45 -0.39 15.05 4.47
CA LEU A 45 0.86 14.36 4.75
C LEU A 45 1.85 14.59 3.60
N LEU A 46 2.98 15.22 3.89
CA LEU A 46 4.06 15.50 2.94
C LEU A 46 5.31 14.68 3.29
N GLY A 47 6.09 14.34 2.27
CA GLY A 47 7.35 13.60 2.43
C GLY A 47 7.78 12.94 1.12
N ALA A 48 9.05 12.53 1.04
CA ALA A 48 9.63 11.82 -0.09
C ALA A 48 8.90 10.50 -0.41
N GLY A 49 9.18 9.89 -1.57
CA GLY A 49 8.75 8.52 -1.86
C GLY A 49 9.07 7.58 -0.71
N GLU A 50 8.22 6.59 -0.45
CA GLU A 50 8.47 5.52 0.55
C GLU A 50 8.60 5.97 2.02
N SER A 51 8.42 7.26 2.33
CA SER A 51 8.52 7.84 3.68
C SER A 51 7.45 7.39 4.69
N GLY A 52 6.64 6.38 4.37
CA GLY A 52 5.62 5.83 5.28
C GLY A 52 4.29 6.59 5.35
N LYS A 53 4.03 7.58 4.49
CA LYS A 53 2.74 8.33 4.48
C LYS A 53 1.52 7.41 4.39
N SER A 54 1.55 6.44 3.47
CA SER A 54 0.48 5.45 3.33
C SER A 54 0.33 4.57 4.58
N THR A 55 1.41 4.32 5.31
CA THR A 55 1.39 3.57 6.57
C THR A 55 0.65 4.34 7.65
N ILE A 56 0.90 5.65 7.79
CA ILE A 56 0.16 6.51 8.73
C ILE A 56 -1.34 6.49 8.44
N VAL A 57 -1.72 6.64 7.16
CA VAL A 57 -3.14 6.59 6.76
C VAL A 57 -3.77 5.22 7.08
N LYS A 58 -3.05 4.11 6.82
CA LYS A 58 -3.51 2.76 7.18
C LYS A 58 -3.72 2.62 8.69
N GLN A 59 -2.81 3.14 9.52
CA GLN A 59 -2.95 3.11 10.98
C GLN A 59 -4.15 3.93 11.46
N MET A 60 -4.38 5.11 10.89
CA MET A 60 -5.56 5.92 11.20
C MET A 60 -6.86 5.15 10.92
N ARG A 61 -6.89 4.38 9.83
CA ARG A 61 -8.04 3.56 9.46
C ARG A 61 -8.27 2.38 10.41
N ILE A 62 -7.20 1.71 10.84
CA ILE A 62 -7.27 0.62 11.83
C ILE A 62 -7.87 1.13 13.15
N LEU A 63 -7.42 2.30 13.61
CA LEU A 63 -7.81 2.84 14.91
C LEU A 63 -9.19 3.50 14.92
N HIS A 64 -9.62 4.12 13.81
CA HIS A 64 -10.81 5.00 13.81
C HIS A 64 -11.90 4.60 12.82
N VAL A 65 -11.67 3.66 11.89
CA VAL A 65 -12.61 3.35 10.79
C VAL A 65 -12.71 1.84 10.58
N ASN A 66 -13.26 1.10 11.55
CA ASN A 66 -13.63 -0.34 11.48
C ASN A 66 -12.65 -1.26 10.69
N GLY A 67 -11.36 -0.92 10.67
CA GLY A 67 -10.29 -1.68 9.99
C GLY A 67 -10.49 -1.94 8.49
N PHE A 68 -10.12 -3.16 8.09
CA PHE A 68 -10.19 -3.68 6.72
C PHE A 68 -11.15 -4.85 6.65
N ASN A 69 -11.98 -4.89 5.62
CA ASN A 69 -12.92 -5.99 5.38
C ASN A 69 -12.20 -7.24 4.82
N ALA A 70 -12.93 -8.35 4.70
CA ALA A 70 -12.34 -9.63 4.28
C ALA A 70 -11.85 -9.61 2.82
N GLU A 71 -12.56 -8.90 1.96
CA GLU A 71 -12.30 -8.74 0.54
C GLU A 71 -11.02 -7.93 0.31
N GLU A 72 -10.85 -6.82 1.03
CA GLU A 72 -9.63 -6.02 1.02
C GLU A 72 -8.44 -6.82 1.54
N LYS A 73 -8.60 -7.58 2.63
CA LYS A 73 -7.55 -8.47 3.12
C LYS A 73 -7.15 -9.49 2.06
N LYS A 74 -8.12 -10.08 1.36
CA LYS A 74 -7.87 -11.04 0.27
C LYS A 74 -7.08 -10.41 -0.88
N GLN A 75 -7.43 -9.19 -1.28
CA GLN A 75 -6.66 -8.43 -2.27
C GLN A 75 -5.23 -8.16 -1.78
N LYS A 76 -5.06 -7.82 -0.49
CA LYS A 76 -3.74 -7.57 0.11
C LYS A 76 -2.84 -8.80 0.17
N ILE A 77 -3.38 -10.02 0.18
CA ILE A 77 -2.56 -11.23 0.09
C ILE A 77 -1.74 -11.22 -1.20
N HIS A 78 -2.33 -10.82 -2.33
CA HIS A 78 -1.63 -10.76 -3.60
C HIS A 78 -0.50 -9.72 -3.57
N ASP A 79 -0.77 -8.52 -3.05
CA ASP A 79 0.26 -7.47 -2.85
C ASP A 79 1.43 -8.00 -1.99
N ILE A 80 1.14 -8.73 -0.90
CA ILE A 80 2.16 -9.30 -0.01
C ILE A 80 3.02 -10.33 -0.75
N LYS A 81 2.39 -11.21 -1.55
CA LYS A 81 3.11 -12.21 -2.33
C LYS A 81 4.05 -11.56 -3.35
N ASN A 82 3.58 -10.53 -4.07
CA ASN A 82 4.41 -9.75 -5.00
C ASN A 82 5.58 -9.09 -4.29
N ASN A 83 5.34 -8.44 -3.14
CA ASN A 83 6.40 -7.79 -2.37
C ASN A 83 7.49 -8.78 -1.93
N ILE A 84 7.12 -10.01 -1.55
CA ILE A 84 8.10 -11.04 -1.18
C ILE A 84 8.94 -11.45 -2.39
N LYS A 85 8.30 -11.68 -3.55
CA LYS A 85 8.97 -12.01 -4.81
C LYS A 85 9.95 -10.90 -5.22
N GLU A 86 9.49 -9.66 -5.28
CA GLU A 86 10.31 -8.51 -5.67
C GLU A 86 11.48 -8.30 -4.70
N ALA A 87 11.25 -8.48 -3.39
CA ALA A 87 12.29 -8.33 -2.38
C ALA A 87 13.40 -9.39 -2.54
N ILE A 88 13.05 -10.66 -2.69
CA ILE A 88 14.06 -11.72 -2.84
C ILE A 88 14.80 -11.59 -4.18
N GLU A 89 14.10 -11.23 -5.26
CA GLU A 89 14.71 -10.97 -6.57
C GLU A 89 15.73 -9.83 -6.49
N THR A 90 15.35 -8.72 -5.84
CA THR A 90 16.22 -7.55 -5.67
C THR A 90 17.46 -7.89 -4.85
N ILE A 91 17.31 -8.61 -3.74
CA ILE A 91 18.42 -9.01 -2.89
C ILE A 91 19.41 -9.88 -3.68
N VAL A 92 18.90 -10.93 -4.33
CA VAL A 92 19.73 -11.90 -5.06
C VAL A 92 20.42 -11.28 -6.26
N ALA A 93 19.73 -10.43 -7.02
CA ALA A 93 20.32 -9.68 -8.13
C ALA A 93 21.43 -8.74 -7.64
N ALA A 94 21.24 -8.11 -6.48
CA ALA A 94 22.22 -7.19 -5.91
C ALA A 94 23.48 -7.90 -5.38
N MET A 95 23.41 -9.16 -4.96
CA MET A 95 24.57 -9.89 -4.41
C MET A 95 25.81 -9.85 -5.33
N ASN A 96 25.59 -9.92 -6.65
CA ASN A 96 26.65 -9.86 -7.65
C ASN A 96 27.06 -8.44 -8.06
N THR A 97 26.24 -7.42 -7.78
CA THR A 97 26.52 -6.02 -8.14
C THR A 97 27.19 -5.23 -7.02
N LEU A 98 27.12 -5.71 -5.77
CA LEU A 98 27.83 -5.15 -4.64
C LEU A 98 29.34 -5.28 -4.81
N THR A 99 30.09 -4.34 -4.24
CA THR A 99 31.56 -4.33 -4.25
C THR A 99 32.07 -4.29 -2.80
N PRO A 100 32.72 -5.36 -2.27
CA PRO A 100 32.94 -6.65 -2.94
C PRO A 100 31.64 -7.48 -3.08
N PRO A 101 31.59 -8.43 -4.04
CA PRO A 101 30.41 -9.28 -4.25
C PRO A 101 30.12 -10.15 -3.02
N CYS A 102 28.84 -10.34 -2.73
CA CYS A 102 28.39 -11.21 -1.64
C CYS A 102 28.22 -12.65 -2.14
N GLN A 103 28.90 -13.60 -1.49
CA GLN A 103 28.82 -15.02 -1.84
C GLN A 103 27.82 -15.76 -0.95
N LEU A 104 27.28 -16.88 -1.46
CA LEU A 104 26.43 -17.76 -0.67
C LEU A 104 27.23 -18.45 0.43
N ALA A 105 26.67 -18.50 1.64
CA ALA A 105 27.26 -19.25 2.75
C ALA A 105 27.26 -20.76 2.50
N CYS A 106 26.24 -21.27 1.79
CA CYS A 106 26.10 -22.67 1.40
C CYS A 106 25.97 -22.77 -0.13
N PRO A 107 26.97 -23.32 -0.84
CA PRO A 107 26.93 -23.47 -2.30
C PRO A 107 25.74 -24.29 -2.81
N GLU A 108 25.19 -25.19 -1.98
CA GLU A 108 24.02 -26.01 -2.31
C GLU A 108 22.77 -25.17 -2.63
N ASN A 109 22.72 -23.93 -2.13
CA ASN A 109 21.62 -23.00 -2.39
C ASN A 109 21.74 -22.31 -3.76
N GLN A 110 22.78 -22.56 -4.55
CA GLN A 110 22.93 -21.95 -5.88
C GLN A 110 21.73 -22.25 -6.79
N SER A 111 21.22 -23.49 -6.76
CA SER A 111 20.02 -23.87 -7.52
C SER A 111 18.77 -23.07 -7.13
N ARG A 112 18.66 -22.65 -5.87
CA ARG A 112 17.56 -21.80 -5.38
C ARG A 112 17.69 -20.37 -5.91
N ILE A 113 18.90 -19.84 -5.94
CA ILE A 113 19.22 -18.54 -6.52
C ILE A 113 18.88 -18.51 -8.02
N ASP A 114 19.32 -19.53 -8.75
CA ASP A 114 19.06 -19.64 -10.19
C ASP A 114 17.55 -19.76 -10.46
N TYR A 115 16.81 -20.47 -9.61
CA TYR A 115 15.34 -20.51 -9.68
C TYR A 115 14.75 -19.10 -9.54
N VAL A 116 15.11 -18.35 -8.49
CA VAL A 116 14.59 -17.01 -8.23
C VAL A 116 14.92 -16.04 -9.38
N LEU A 117 16.15 -16.06 -9.89
CA LEU A 117 16.54 -15.18 -11.01
C LEU A 117 15.79 -15.49 -12.31
N ASN A 118 15.39 -16.75 -12.53
CA ASN A 118 14.57 -17.12 -13.68
C ASN A 118 13.10 -16.68 -13.56
N LEU A 119 12.61 -16.39 -12.35
CA LEU A 119 11.23 -15.90 -12.13
C LEU A 119 10.99 -14.48 -12.65
N VAL A 120 12.05 -13.69 -12.79
CA VAL A 120 12.01 -12.28 -13.22
C VAL A 120 11.32 -12.12 -14.58
N ASN A 121 11.36 -13.15 -15.43
CA ASN A 121 10.80 -13.12 -16.78
C ASN A 121 9.30 -13.48 -16.85
N GLN A 122 8.67 -13.90 -15.75
CA GLN A 122 7.26 -14.31 -15.74
C GLN A 122 6.35 -13.16 -15.29
N LYS A 123 5.49 -12.68 -16.20
CA LYS A 123 4.53 -11.59 -15.94
C LYS A 123 3.29 -12.03 -15.12
N ASP A 124 2.94 -13.30 -15.19
CA ASP A 124 1.76 -13.88 -14.53
C ASP A 124 2.17 -15.03 -13.60
N PHE A 125 2.94 -14.70 -12.56
CA PHE A 125 3.45 -15.70 -11.63
C PHE A 125 2.37 -16.13 -10.62
N ASP A 126 1.91 -17.38 -10.70
CA ASP A 126 0.81 -17.91 -9.87
C ASP A 126 1.24 -18.43 -8.48
N PHE A 127 2.44 -18.06 -8.02
CA PHE A 127 2.96 -18.43 -6.69
C PHE A 127 2.79 -19.92 -6.31
N PRO A 128 3.31 -20.85 -7.12
CA PRO A 128 3.18 -22.29 -6.87
C PRO A 128 3.83 -22.70 -5.56
N THR A 129 3.41 -23.81 -4.94
CA THR A 129 3.95 -24.28 -3.65
C THR A 129 5.48 -24.38 -3.63
N VAL A 130 6.08 -24.79 -4.74
CA VAL A 130 7.55 -24.86 -4.89
C VAL A 130 8.24 -23.52 -4.68
N PHE A 131 7.62 -22.39 -5.04
CA PHE A 131 8.16 -21.05 -4.77
C PHE A 131 8.36 -20.84 -3.28
N TRP A 132 7.34 -21.17 -2.48
CA TRP A 132 7.41 -21.02 -1.03
C TRP A 132 8.39 -21.99 -0.39
N LEU A 133 8.53 -23.21 -0.92
CA LEU A 133 9.56 -24.15 -0.45
C LEU A 133 10.98 -23.61 -0.72
N VAL A 134 11.22 -23.05 -1.91
CA VAL A 134 12.52 -22.49 -2.27
C VAL A 134 12.86 -21.26 -1.42
N VAL A 135 11.89 -20.35 -1.22
CA VAL A 135 12.08 -19.05 -0.56
C VAL A 135 12.02 -19.14 0.98
N LEU A 136 11.10 -19.95 1.54
CA LEU A 136 10.85 -19.99 2.99
C LEU A 136 11.45 -21.22 3.68
N GLU A 137 11.49 -22.39 3.05
CA GLU A 137 12.05 -23.62 3.65
C GLU A 137 13.56 -23.78 3.40
N GLY A 138 14.30 -22.68 3.43
CA GLY A 138 15.74 -22.68 3.23
C GLY A 138 16.49 -22.11 4.42
N HIS A 139 17.43 -22.89 4.95
CA HIS A 139 18.58 -22.41 5.73
C HIS A 139 19.49 -21.48 4.89
N VAL A 140 18.95 -20.51 4.15
CA VAL A 140 19.72 -19.58 3.31
C VAL A 140 20.56 -18.64 4.19
N PHE A 141 20.17 -18.44 5.45
CA PHE A 141 20.76 -17.43 6.34
C PHE A 141 21.33 -17.96 7.67
N HIS A 142 21.62 -19.26 7.81
CA HIS A 142 22.14 -19.79 9.07
C HIS A 142 23.50 -20.50 8.94
N LYS A 143 24.60 -19.72 9.04
CA LYS A 143 25.65 -19.94 10.05
C LYS A 143 26.74 -18.85 10.00
N ARG A 144 26.81 -18.13 11.13
CA ARG A 144 28.00 -17.68 11.87
C ARG A 144 28.93 -16.63 11.22
N VAL A 145 28.76 -15.40 11.70
CA VAL A 145 29.86 -14.48 12.01
C VAL A 145 30.82 -15.22 12.94
N ASP A 146 31.84 -15.89 12.40
CA ASP A 146 32.98 -16.31 13.22
C ASP A 146 33.89 -15.10 13.39
N GLN A 147 33.78 -14.50 14.58
CA GLN A 147 34.79 -13.60 15.12
C GLN A 147 36.07 -14.40 15.32
N SER A 148 36.95 -14.46 14.33
CA SER A 148 38.36 -14.76 14.55
C SER A 148 39.07 -13.46 14.96
N ALA A 149 38.86 -13.05 16.21
CA ALA A 149 39.75 -12.11 16.87
C ALA A 149 41.13 -12.78 17.05
N PRO A 150 42.25 -12.09 16.76
CA PRO A 150 43.58 -12.64 17.00
C PRO A 150 43.85 -12.70 18.50
N SER A 151 44.16 -13.89 19.01
CA SER A 151 44.64 -14.11 20.38
C SER A 151 46.05 -13.53 20.52
N GLY A 152 46.12 -12.27 20.91
CA GLY A 152 47.33 -11.60 21.37
C GLY A 152 47.30 -11.35 22.88
N LEU A 153 48.39 -11.77 23.53
CA LEU A 153 48.96 -11.23 24.77
C LEU A 153 48.41 -11.73 26.12
N GLY A 154 49.16 -12.69 26.67
CA GLY A 154 49.42 -12.88 28.10
C GLY A 154 50.70 -13.72 28.17
N GLY A 155 51.88 -13.18 28.49
CA GLY A 155 52.15 -12.45 29.73
C GLY A 155 52.50 -13.47 30.81
N SER A 156 53.72 -14.02 30.77
CA SER A 156 54.27 -14.83 31.85
C SER A 156 55.72 -14.44 32.09
N ARG A 157 55.91 -14.07 33.36
CA ARG A 157 57.12 -13.80 34.17
C ARG A 157 58.47 -14.13 33.56
#